data_AF-A0A928X9A6-F1
#
_entry.id   AF-A0A928X9A6-F1
#
_cell.length_a   1.000
_cell.length_b   1.000
_cell.length_c   1.000
_cell.angle_alpha   90.00
_cell.angle_beta   90.00
_cell.angle_gamma   90.00
#
_symmetry.space_group_name_H-M   'P 1'
#
loop_
_entity.id
_entity.type
_entity.pdbx_description
1 polymer ?
#
loop_
_entity_poly.entity_id
_entity_poly.type
_entity_poly.pdbx_seq_one_letter_code
_entity_poly.pdbx_strand_id
1 'polypeptide(L)'
;MRKQTRAAVFAAILAVLVTLAGLNYAGAAEPRYSFSLKTAMDTVSRWPDASREAATEMIGKYGAPDGLTVDIIYWRNRGEWLEITVRREGAPHNFPVPHVDVLEQVVAYEVPPGRFNDLAVFDGSVVAERTRGTLSARCRSEAMNYTALNLAHEIITEGMSIEAARESFASIMRDHMEGKRHRYTRGLEFRLETLDDTRDPDFAF
;
A
#
# COMPACT_ATOMS: atom_id res chain seq x y z
N MET A 1 -62.98 23.44 -58.34
CA MET A 1 -62.59 24.85 -58.60
C MET A 1 -62.09 25.47 -57.31
N ARG A 2 -60.86 26.05 -57.32
CA ARG A 2 -60.38 27.23 -56.55
C ARG A 2 -60.80 27.34 -55.06
N LYS A 3 -59.95 27.56 -54.06
CA LYS A 3 -58.68 28.30 -53.93
C LYS A 3 -58.22 28.15 -52.46
N GLN A 4 -56.91 28.25 -52.25
CA GLN A 4 -56.16 29.04 -51.22
C GLN A 4 -56.99 29.62 -50.05
N THR A 5 -56.54 29.71 -48.80
CA THR A 5 -55.32 30.42 -48.34
C THR A 5 -55.17 30.24 -46.80
N ARG A 6 -53.93 30.42 -46.32
CA ARG A 6 -53.46 30.40 -44.92
C ARG A 6 -54.18 31.37 -43.97
N ALA A 7 -54.30 30.99 -42.70
CA ALA A 7 -54.15 31.89 -41.54
C ALA A 7 -53.78 31.07 -40.28
N ALA A 8 -52.75 31.51 -39.58
CA ALA A 8 -52.22 30.93 -38.35
C ALA A 8 -53.01 31.41 -37.13
N VAL A 9 -53.17 30.56 -36.11
CA VAL A 9 -53.52 30.96 -34.73
C VAL A 9 -52.59 30.21 -33.77
N PHE A 10 -51.97 30.98 -32.88
CA PHE A 10 -51.02 30.60 -31.83
C PHE A 10 -51.73 30.03 -30.57
N ALA A 11 -50.93 29.41 -29.69
CA ALA A 11 -51.19 28.93 -28.31
C ALA A 11 -51.55 27.43 -28.22
N ALA A 12 -50.98 26.58 -27.35
CA ALA A 12 -50.07 26.77 -26.22
C ALA A 12 -49.29 25.47 -25.91
N ILE A 13 -48.02 25.66 -25.53
CA ILE A 13 -47.19 24.95 -24.53
C ILE A 13 -47.74 23.64 -23.92
N LEU A 14 -47.01 22.52 -24.14
CA LEU A 14 -46.39 21.74 -23.05
C LEU A 14 -45.33 20.79 -23.63
N ALA A 15 -44.06 21.19 -23.59
CA ALA A 15 -42.92 20.29 -23.82
C ALA A 15 -42.59 19.62 -22.49
N VAL A 16 -42.75 18.30 -22.41
CA VAL A 16 -42.25 17.51 -21.28
C VAL A 16 -40.74 17.36 -21.46
N LEU A 17 -40.01 18.23 -20.75
CA LEU A 17 -38.58 18.13 -20.47
C LEU A 17 -38.36 16.98 -19.50
N VAL A 18 -37.90 15.83 -20.01
CA VAL A 18 -37.25 14.81 -19.17
C VAL A 18 -35.89 15.38 -18.76
N THR A 19 -35.80 15.84 -17.51
CA THR A 19 -34.55 16.29 -16.90
C THR A 19 -33.85 15.14 -16.18
N LEU A 20 -32.53 15.27 -16.17
CA LEU A 20 -31.49 14.34 -15.78
C LEU A 20 -31.69 13.68 -14.41
N ALA A 21 -31.36 12.39 -14.34
CA ALA A 21 -30.64 11.83 -13.21
C ALA A 21 -29.35 11.19 -13.74
N GLY A 22 -28.35 12.03 -14.00
CA GLY A 22 -26.98 11.56 -14.11
C GLY A 22 -26.55 11.11 -12.71
N LEU A 23 -26.37 9.81 -12.49
CA LEU A 23 -25.54 9.35 -11.39
C LEU A 23 -24.09 9.72 -11.74
N ASN A 24 -23.72 10.95 -11.39
CA ASN A 24 -22.34 11.28 -11.12
C ASN A 24 -21.95 10.49 -9.87
N TYR A 25 -21.35 9.31 -10.03
CA TYR A 25 -20.33 8.86 -9.08
C TYR A 25 -19.11 9.75 -9.28
N ALA A 26 -19.24 11.02 -8.87
CA ALA A 26 -18.09 11.82 -8.52
C ALA A 26 -17.45 11.06 -7.36
N GLY A 27 -16.28 10.47 -7.62
CA GLY A 27 -15.46 9.87 -6.58
C GLY A 27 -15.38 10.87 -5.44
N ALA A 28 -15.94 10.49 -4.29
CA ALA A 28 -15.73 11.22 -3.07
C ALA A 28 -14.23 11.14 -2.81
N ALA A 29 -13.49 12.16 -3.24
CA ALA A 29 -12.18 12.42 -2.69
C ALA A 29 -12.44 12.74 -1.21
N GLU A 30 -12.35 11.69 -0.39
CA GLU A 30 -12.30 11.78 1.06
C GLU A 30 -11.39 12.96 1.46
N PRO A 31 -11.75 13.76 2.48
CA PRO A 31 -10.90 14.83 2.95
C PRO A 31 -9.55 14.22 3.36
N ARG A 32 -8.54 14.41 2.50
CA ARG A 32 -7.15 14.14 2.85
C ARG A 32 -6.78 15.17 3.90
N TYR A 33 -6.88 14.81 5.17
CA TYR A 33 -6.22 15.56 6.24
C TYR A 33 -4.70 15.37 6.07
N SER A 34 -4.14 16.01 5.05
CA SER A 34 -2.70 16.02 4.84
C SER A 34 -2.10 16.94 5.88
N PHE A 35 -1.28 16.41 6.76
CA PHE A 35 -0.49 17.23 7.68
C PHE A 35 0.57 17.99 6.88
N SER A 36 0.92 19.20 7.30
CA SER A 36 2.00 19.92 6.61
C SER A 36 3.33 19.16 6.75
N LEU A 37 4.20 19.23 5.73
CA LEU A 37 5.56 18.66 5.79
C LEU A 37 6.32 19.14 7.02
N LYS A 38 6.14 20.43 7.38
CA LYS A 38 6.75 21.02 8.58
C LYS A 38 6.26 20.32 9.85
N THR A 39 4.95 20.14 10.01
CA THR A 39 4.37 19.47 11.17
C THR A 39 4.85 18.02 11.28
N ALA A 40 4.90 17.30 10.16
CA ALA A 40 5.41 15.94 10.10
C ALA A 40 6.88 15.87 10.54
N MET A 41 7.76 16.68 9.93
CA MET A 41 9.19 16.74 10.27
C MET A 41 9.43 17.16 11.72
N ASP A 42 8.73 18.18 12.21
CA ASP A 42 8.85 18.65 13.59
C ASP A 42 8.48 17.55 14.59
N THR A 43 7.49 16.72 14.26
CA THR A 43 7.03 15.61 15.12
C THR A 43 8.06 14.48 15.15
N VAL A 44 8.46 13.99 13.97
CA VAL A 44 9.37 12.84 13.87
C VAL A 44 10.81 13.17 14.27
N SER A 45 11.20 14.45 14.28
CA SER A 45 12.53 14.90 14.74
C SER A 45 12.85 14.49 16.18
N ARG A 46 11.82 14.20 17.00
CA ARG A 46 11.94 13.83 18.42
C ARG A 46 11.85 12.31 18.66
N TRP A 47 11.68 11.53 17.60
CA TRP A 47 11.57 10.07 17.69
C TRP A 47 12.95 9.41 17.80
N PRO A 48 13.02 8.14 18.28
CA PRO A 48 14.26 7.35 18.27
C PRO A 48 14.86 7.22 16.86
N ASP A 49 16.18 7.05 16.79
CA ASP A 49 16.96 7.16 15.55
C ASP A 49 16.40 6.33 14.39
N ALA A 50 16.15 5.04 14.59
CA ALA A 50 15.63 4.15 13.54
C ALA A 50 14.28 4.64 12.97
N SER A 51 13.32 4.98 13.84
CA SER A 51 12.01 5.47 13.42
C SER A 51 12.07 6.87 12.80
N ARG A 52 12.96 7.74 13.27
CA ARG A 52 13.18 9.08 12.72
C ARG A 52 13.78 9.02 11.33
N GLU A 53 14.78 8.16 11.12
CA GLU A 53 15.39 7.89 9.81
C GLU A 53 14.33 7.39 8.82
N ALA A 54 13.62 6.32 9.18
CA ALA A 54 12.59 5.74 8.32
C ALA A 54 11.47 6.74 7.99
N ALA A 55 10.96 7.48 8.99
CA ALA A 55 9.92 8.47 8.77
C ALA A 55 10.41 9.62 7.87
N THR A 56 11.65 10.08 8.07
CA THR A 56 12.24 11.14 7.26
C THR A 56 12.41 10.70 5.80
N GLU A 57 12.85 9.46 5.58
CA GLU A 57 12.93 8.85 4.25
C GLU A 57 11.55 8.79 3.58
N MET A 58 10.53 8.29 4.29
CA MET A 58 9.18 8.18 3.76
C MET A 58 8.55 9.55 3.48
N ILE A 59 8.75 10.56 4.34
CA ILE A 59 8.32 11.95 4.06
C ILE A 59 9.05 12.48 2.82
N GLY A 60 10.36 12.24 2.69
CA GLY A 60 11.14 12.66 1.54
C GLY A 60 10.65 12.04 0.22
N LYS A 61 10.29 10.76 0.24
CA LYS A 61 9.84 10.01 -0.95
C LYS A 61 8.36 10.24 -1.28
N TYR A 62 7.48 10.27 -0.28
CA TYR A 62 6.03 10.24 -0.45
C TYR A 62 5.31 11.55 -0.06
N GLY A 63 6.06 12.53 0.43
CA GLY A 63 5.56 13.85 0.80
C GLY A 63 4.76 13.85 2.10
N ALA A 64 3.80 14.77 2.19
CA ALA A 64 2.95 14.93 3.37
C ALA A 64 2.16 13.65 3.70
N PRO A 65 2.12 13.23 4.99
CA PRO A 65 1.39 12.06 5.41
C PRO A 65 -0.13 12.29 5.40
N ASP A 66 -0.88 11.21 5.25
CA ASP A 66 -2.34 11.21 5.34
C ASP A 66 -2.84 11.10 6.79
N GLY A 67 -1.94 10.74 7.72
CA GLY A 67 -2.21 10.72 9.15
C GLY A 67 -0.95 10.84 9.99
N LEU A 68 -1.07 11.54 11.11
CA LEU A 68 0.02 11.78 12.05
C LEU A 68 -0.53 11.83 13.48
N THR A 69 0.13 11.10 14.36
CA THR A 69 -0.03 11.15 15.82
C THR A 69 1.34 11.34 16.46
N VAL A 70 1.41 11.34 17.79
CA VAL A 70 2.69 11.40 18.51
C VAL A 70 3.55 10.15 18.32
N ASP A 71 2.95 9.01 17.97
CA ASP A 71 3.63 7.70 17.91
C ASP A 71 3.56 7.01 16.54
N ILE A 72 2.74 7.51 15.61
CA ILE A 72 2.51 6.91 14.28
C ILE A 72 2.39 8.00 13.22
N ILE A 73 3.04 7.79 12.08
CA ILE A 73 2.85 8.55 10.83
C ILE A 73 2.53 7.54 9.71
N TYR A 74 1.54 7.85 8.87
CA TYR A 74 1.16 6.95 7.78
C TYR A 74 0.74 7.66 6.49
N TRP A 75 0.86 6.91 5.40
CA TRP A 75 0.40 7.25 4.06
C TRP A 75 -0.48 6.12 3.54
N ARG A 76 -1.47 6.47 2.70
CA ARG A 76 -2.31 5.51 1.98
C ARG A 76 -2.16 5.67 0.49
N ASN A 77 -2.23 4.58 -0.24
CA ASN A 77 -2.28 4.56 -1.70
C ASN A 77 -1.15 5.40 -2.34
N ARG A 78 0.11 5.07 -2.02
CA ARG A 78 1.31 5.75 -2.53
C ARG A 78 2.19 4.77 -3.29
N GLY A 79 2.33 5.01 -4.59
CA GLY A 79 3.04 4.08 -5.46
C GLY A 79 2.36 2.71 -5.47
N GLU A 80 3.12 1.65 -5.19
CA GLU A 80 2.62 0.28 -5.08
C GLU A 80 2.02 -0.06 -3.69
N TRP A 81 2.18 0.84 -2.72
CA TRP A 81 1.77 0.60 -1.34
C TRP A 81 0.32 1.03 -1.10
N LEU A 82 -0.48 0.10 -0.55
CA LEU A 82 -1.80 0.39 0.01
C LEU A 82 -1.67 1.24 1.26
N GLU A 83 -0.71 0.88 2.11
CA GLU A 83 -0.39 1.59 3.35
C GLU A 83 1.12 1.58 3.58
N ILE A 84 1.62 2.70 4.07
CA ILE A 84 2.98 2.89 4.58
C ILE A 84 2.82 3.44 5.99
N THR A 85 3.32 2.75 7.00
CA THR A 85 3.17 3.15 8.39
C THR A 85 4.51 3.11 9.09
N VAL A 86 4.95 4.26 9.62
CA VAL A 86 6.13 4.31 10.50
C VAL A 86 5.66 4.53 11.93
N ARG A 87 6.16 3.68 12.83
CA ARG A 87 5.89 3.73 14.27
C ARG A 87 7.12 4.27 15.00
N ARG A 88 6.89 5.11 16.00
CA ARG A 88 7.94 5.63 16.88
C ARG A 88 8.66 4.52 17.63
N GLU A 89 7.87 3.61 18.22
CA GLU A 89 8.36 2.41 18.89
C GLU A 89 8.06 1.19 18.03
N GLY A 90 9.11 0.44 17.70
CA GLY A 90 9.03 -0.74 16.85
C GLY A 90 9.21 -2.04 17.62
N ALA A 91 9.13 -3.16 16.91
CA ALA A 91 9.36 -4.48 17.48
C ALA A 91 10.84 -4.88 17.30
N PRO A 92 11.53 -5.42 18.33
CA PRO A 92 12.85 -6.01 18.14
C PRO A 92 12.79 -7.20 17.18
N HIS A 93 13.71 -7.23 16.22
CA HIS A 93 13.80 -8.27 15.21
C HIS A 93 15.26 -8.72 15.05
N ASN A 94 15.50 -10.03 15.19
CA ASN A 94 16.85 -10.60 15.26
C ASN A 94 17.31 -11.27 13.95
N PHE A 95 16.60 -11.06 12.85
CA PHE A 95 16.93 -11.62 11.55
C PHE A 95 16.98 -10.53 10.48
N PRO A 96 17.94 -10.57 9.53
CA PRO A 96 19.14 -11.41 9.52
C PRO A 96 20.19 -10.95 10.54
N VAL A 97 20.04 -9.73 11.08
CA VAL A 97 20.82 -9.17 12.17
C VAL A 97 19.89 -8.42 13.14
N PRO A 98 20.27 -8.23 14.42
CA PRO A 98 19.47 -7.49 15.38
C PRO A 98 19.18 -6.05 14.93
N HIS A 99 17.90 -5.68 14.88
CA HIS A 99 17.41 -4.35 14.61
C HIS A 99 15.99 -4.16 15.19
N VAL A 100 15.36 -3.03 14.90
CA VAL A 100 13.98 -2.72 15.32
C VAL A 100 13.13 -2.41 14.10
N ASP A 101 12.00 -3.08 13.99
CA ASP A 101 11.03 -2.93 12.90
C ASP A 101 10.12 -1.75 13.17
N VAL A 102 10.34 -0.66 12.44
CA VAL A 102 9.64 0.62 12.63
C VAL A 102 8.78 0.99 11.42
N LEU A 103 9.08 0.46 10.24
CA LEU A 103 8.37 0.73 8.98
C LEU A 103 7.63 -0.52 8.52
N GLU A 104 6.31 -0.41 8.39
CA GLU A 104 5.43 -1.41 7.80
C GLU A 104 4.92 -0.92 6.44
N GLN A 105 4.94 -1.80 5.44
CA GLN A 105 4.41 -1.52 4.12
C GLN A 105 3.53 -2.67 3.65
N VAL A 106 2.39 -2.32 3.06
CA VAL A 106 1.30 -3.26 2.75
C VAL A 106 0.96 -3.20 1.27
N VAL A 107 0.77 -4.37 0.66
CA VAL A 107 0.36 -4.54 -0.74
C VAL A 107 -0.87 -5.42 -0.86
N ALA A 108 -1.63 -5.26 -1.95
CA ALA A 108 -2.67 -6.20 -2.33
C ALA A 108 -2.02 -7.48 -2.87
N TYR A 109 -2.24 -8.60 -2.20
CA TYR A 109 -1.63 -9.87 -2.56
C TYR A 109 -2.41 -11.03 -1.93
N GLU A 110 -2.93 -11.93 -2.77
CA GLU A 110 -3.56 -13.16 -2.31
C GLU A 110 -2.48 -14.20 -1.93
N VAL A 111 -2.45 -14.59 -0.66
CA VAL A 111 -1.62 -15.71 -0.21
C VAL A 111 -2.50 -16.96 -0.18
N PRO A 112 -2.15 -18.04 -0.90
CA PRO A 112 -2.88 -19.30 -0.78
C PRO A 112 -2.86 -19.81 0.67
N PRO A 113 -3.98 -20.29 1.25
CA PRO A 113 -4.04 -20.73 2.65
C PRO A 113 -2.95 -21.74 3.05
N GLY A 114 -2.58 -22.64 2.12
CA GLY A 114 -1.51 -23.63 2.33
C GLY A 114 -0.09 -23.06 2.46
N ARG A 115 0.11 -21.76 2.21
CA ARG A 115 1.42 -21.08 2.26
C ARG A 115 1.62 -20.18 3.49
N PHE A 116 0.61 -20.02 4.33
CA PHE A 116 0.70 -19.14 5.51
C PHE A 116 1.81 -19.56 6.47
N ASN A 117 1.95 -20.86 6.71
CA ASN A 117 2.99 -21.37 7.59
C ASN A 117 4.40 -21.15 7.01
N ASP A 118 4.56 -21.27 5.68
CA ASP A 118 5.85 -21.05 5.02
C ASP A 118 6.35 -19.61 5.26
N LEU A 119 5.45 -18.63 5.13
CA LEU A 119 5.77 -17.22 5.39
C LEU A 119 6.10 -16.96 6.87
N ALA A 120 5.32 -17.54 7.79
CA ALA A 120 5.54 -17.38 9.23
C ALA A 120 6.89 -17.97 9.69
N VAL A 121 7.36 -19.04 9.05
CA VAL A 121 8.69 -19.63 9.31
C VAL A 121 9.80 -18.83 8.61
N PHE A 122 9.52 -18.28 7.43
CA PHE A 122 10.47 -17.44 6.70
C PHE A 122 10.87 -16.19 7.47
N ASP A 123 9.89 -15.37 7.86
CA ASP A 123 10.13 -14.12 8.57
C ASP A 123 8.88 -13.72 9.37
N GLY A 124 9.01 -13.54 10.69
CA GLY A 124 7.90 -13.15 11.56
C GLY A 124 7.37 -11.73 11.30
N SER A 125 8.12 -10.94 10.53
CA SER A 125 7.75 -9.59 10.09
C SER A 125 7.12 -9.56 8.70
N VAL A 126 6.95 -10.70 8.04
CA VAL A 126 6.09 -10.86 6.87
C VAL A 126 4.73 -11.39 7.31
N VAL A 127 3.68 -10.61 7.12
CA VAL A 127 2.33 -10.94 7.59
C VAL A 127 1.35 -10.96 6.44
N ALA A 128 0.75 -12.13 6.22
CA ALA A 128 -0.37 -12.35 5.31
C ALA A 128 -1.70 -12.19 6.07
N GLU A 129 -2.64 -11.45 5.49
CA GLU A 129 -3.98 -11.23 6.04
C GLU A 129 -5.03 -11.59 4.98
N ARG A 130 -5.54 -12.83 5.03
CA ARG A 130 -6.47 -13.40 4.03
C ARG A 130 -7.71 -12.53 3.85
N THR A 131 -8.34 -12.12 4.95
CA THR A 131 -9.59 -11.38 4.88
C THR A 131 -9.46 -10.03 4.17
N ARG A 132 -8.32 -9.37 4.35
CA ARG A 132 -8.04 -8.09 3.67
C ARG A 132 -7.43 -8.27 2.28
N GLY A 133 -6.98 -9.47 1.92
CA GLY A 133 -6.28 -9.74 0.67
C GLY A 133 -4.91 -9.07 0.61
N THR A 134 -4.19 -9.03 1.73
CA THR A 134 -2.95 -8.26 1.82
C THR A 134 -1.77 -9.07 2.31
N LEU A 135 -0.59 -8.73 1.80
CA LEU A 135 0.70 -9.12 2.33
C LEU A 135 1.43 -7.85 2.80
N SER A 136 2.10 -7.94 3.93
CA SER A 136 2.87 -6.84 4.50
C SER A 136 4.25 -7.31 4.96
N ALA A 137 5.19 -6.37 4.97
CA ALA A 137 6.51 -6.57 5.56
C ALA A 137 6.83 -5.42 6.52
N ARG A 138 7.58 -5.74 7.59
CA ARG A 138 8.10 -4.76 8.54
C ARG A 138 9.62 -4.84 8.62
N CYS A 139 10.27 -3.68 8.60
CA CYS A 139 11.71 -3.57 8.77
C CYS A 139 12.10 -2.13 9.17
N ARG A 140 13.39 -1.80 9.13
CA ARG A 140 13.90 -0.44 9.30
C ARG A 140 13.85 0.42 8.04
N SER A 141 13.74 -0.19 6.86
CA SER A 141 13.80 0.52 5.58
C SER A 141 12.94 -0.14 4.51
N GLU A 142 12.53 0.66 3.54
CA GLU A 142 11.70 0.20 2.43
C GLU A 142 12.43 -0.80 1.53
N ALA A 143 13.73 -0.60 1.32
CA ALA A 143 14.57 -1.53 0.56
C ALA A 143 14.49 -2.97 1.11
N MET A 144 14.44 -3.13 2.43
CA MET A 144 14.33 -4.44 3.06
C MET A 144 12.90 -4.97 3.04
N ASN A 145 11.89 -4.11 3.12
CA ASN A 145 10.50 -4.53 2.89
C ASN A 145 10.27 -5.04 1.46
N TYR A 146 10.81 -4.37 0.45
CA TYR A 146 10.82 -4.90 -0.93
C TYR A 146 11.51 -6.26 -0.99
N THR A 147 12.63 -6.42 -0.29
CA THR A 147 13.38 -7.69 -0.30
C THR A 147 12.57 -8.82 0.34
N ALA A 148 11.95 -8.56 1.49
CA ALA A 148 11.08 -9.51 2.18
C ALA A 148 9.92 -9.96 1.28
N LEU A 149 9.22 -9.00 0.66
CA LEU A 149 8.03 -9.28 -0.15
C LEU A 149 8.38 -10.04 -1.45
N ASN A 150 9.50 -9.72 -2.09
CA ASN A 150 9.95 -10.45 -3.28
C ASN A 150 10.31 -11.91 -2.94
N LEU A 151 11.00 -12.15 -1.82
CA LEU A 151 11.33 -13.51 -1.40
C LEU A 151 10.10 -14.28 -0.92
N ALA A 152 9.15 -13.60 -0.27
CA ALA A 152 7.85 -14.18 0.05
C ALA A 152 7.11 -14.62 -1.23
N HIS A 153 7.14 -13.81 -2.29
CA HIS A 153 6.58 -14.18 -3.59
C HIS A 153 7.25 -15.46 -4.14
N GLU A 154 8.58 -15.53 -4.16
CA GLU A 154 9.30 -16.72 -4.65
C GLU A 154 8.98 -18.01 -3.85
N ILE A 155 8.81 -17.91 -2.54
CA ILE A 155 8.36 -19.04 -1.70
C ILE A 155 6.95 -19.50 -2.13
N ILE A 156 6.04 -18.55 -2.36
CA ILE A 156 4.64 -18.83 -2.68
C ILE A 156 4.50 -19.45 -4.08
N THR A 157 5.17 -18.88 -5.08
CA THR A 157 4.91 -19.15 -6.51
C THR A 157 5.99 -20.00 -7.18
N GLU A 158 7.26 -19.84 -6.80
CA GLU A 158 8.39 -20.47 -7.48
C GLU A 158 8.95 -21.69 -6.73
N GLY A 159 8.48 -21.93 -5.51
CA GLY A 159 8.90 -23.07 -4.69
C GLY A 159 10.32 -22.92 -4.13
N MET A 160 10.82 -21.69 -4.00
CA MET A 160 12.05 -21.42 -3.25
C MET A 160 11.92 -21.98 -1.83
N SER A 161 12.97 -22.63 -1.32
CA SER A 161 12.97 -23.11 0.06
C SER A 161 13.15 -21.95 1.04
N ILE A 162 12.59 -22.10 2.24
CA ILE A 162 12.64 -21.07 3.28
C ILE A 162 14.10 -20.76 3.68
N GLU A 163 14.95 -21.78 3.73
CA GLU A 163 16.38 -21.63 4.03
C GLU A 163 17.08 -20.78 2.97
N ALA A 164 16.85 -21.08 1.68
CA ALA A 164 17.42 -20.32 0.58
C ALA A 164 16.93 -18.88 0.57
N ALA A 165 15.67 -18.64 0.90
CA ALA A 165 15.11 -17.30 1.04
C ALA A 165 15.78 -16.52 2.18
N ARG A 166 15.99 -17.15 3.34
CA ARG A 166 16.67 -16.51 4.49
C ARG A 166 18.13 -16.18 4.19
N GLU A 167 18.85 -17.08 3.52
CA GLU A 167 20.22 -16.86 3.06
C GLU A 167 20.29 -15.72 2.04
N SER A 168 19.36 -15.70 1.08
CA SER A 168 19.25 -14.65 0.06
C SER A 168 18.97 -13.29 0.69
N PHE A 169 18.03 -13.21 1.63
CA PHE A 169 17.75 -11.98 2.38
C PHE A 169 19.03 -11.45 3.06
N ALA A 170 19.73 -12.31 3.80
CA ALA A 170 20.95 -11.93 4.50
C ALA A 170 22.05 -11.47 3.52
N SER A 171 22.18 -12.12 2.36
CA SER A 171 23.15 -11.72 1.34
C SER A 171 22.81 -10.37 0.70
N ILE A 172 21.55 -10.18 0.30
CA ILE A 172 21.07 -8.93 -0.31
C ILE A 172 21.21 -7.77 0.67
N MET A 173 20.90 -7.98 1.95
CA MET A 173 21.10 -6.95 2.98
C MET A 173 22.57 -6.53 3.07
N ARG A 174 23.51 -7.49 3.14
CA ARG A 174 24.96 -7.18 3.19
C ARG A 174 25.40 -6.38 1.96
N ASP A 175 25.01 -6.84 0.77
CA ASP A 175 25.33 -6.15 -0.47
C ASP A 175 24.76 -4.72 -0.50
N HIS A 176 23.53 -4.54 -0.02
CA HIS A 176 22.90 -3.23 0.10
C HIS A 176 23.66 -2.30 1.06
N MET A 177 24.12 -2.81 2.20
CA MET A 177 24.95 -2.05 3.16
C MET A 177 26.30 -1.62 2.57
N GLU A 178 26.84 -2.40 1.63
CA GLU A 178 28.04 -2.06 0.86
C GLU A 178 27.77 -1.10 -0.32
N GLY A 179 26.52 -0.63 -0.47
CA GLY A 179 26.10 0.26 -1.55
C GLY A 179 25.91 -0.44 -2.89
N LYS A 180 25.95 -1.78 -2.93
CA LYS A 180 25.66 -2.53 -4.16
C LYS A 180 24.17 -2.48 -4.44
N ARG A 181 23.86 -2.51 -5.73
CA ARG A 181 22.49 -2.44 -6.22
C ARG A 181 21.95 -3.85 -6.42
N HIS A 182 20.85 -4.19 -5.75
CA HIS A 182 20.09 -5.41 -6.03
C HIS A 182 18.70 -5.05 -6.59
N ARG A 183 18.06 -5.95 -7.35
CA ARG A 183 16.72 -5.69 -7.89
C ARG A 183 15.66 -5.66 -6.77
N TYR A 184 15.74 -6.61 -5.84
CA TYR A 184 14.83 -6.72 -4.69
C TYR A 184 14.90 -5.57 -3.68
N THR A 185 15.87 -4.66 -3.78
CA THR A 185 15.95 -3.50 -2.88
C THR A 185 15.34 -2.24 -3.48
N ARG A 186 14.75 -2.31 -4.68
CA ARG A 186 14.31 -1.11 -5.44
C ARG A 186 12.84 -1.10 -5.81
N GLY A 187 12.16 -2.23 -5.65
CA GLY A 187 10.78 -2.41 -6.07
C GLY A 187 10.35 -3.86 -5.94
N LEU A 188 9.06 -4.10 -6.16
CA LEU A 188 8.52 -5.44 -6.31
C LEU A 188 8.80 -5.95 -7.73
N GLU A 189 9.26 -7.19 -7.83
CA GLU A 189 9.57 -7.88 -9.09
C GLU A 189 8.41 -8.78 -9.54
N PHE A 190 7.26 -8.64 -8.89
CA PHE A 190 6.00 -9.27 -9.26
C PHE A 190 4.92 -8.22 -9.49
N ARG A 191 3.93 -8.56 -10.31
CA ARG A 191 2.80 -7.67 -10.58
C ARG A 191 1.81 -7.74 -9.43
N LEU A 192 1.40 -6.56 -8.95
CA LEU A 192 0.31 -6.46 -7.98
C LEU A 192 -1.06 -6.60 -8.65
N GLU A 193 -1.95 -7.27 -7.93
CA GLU A 193 -3.38 -7.33 -8.22
C GLU A 193 -4.11 -6.19 -7.50
N THR A 194 -5.41 -6.05 -7.73
CA THR A 194 -6.21 -5.08 -6.97
C THR A 194 -6.69 -5.66 -5.64
N LEU A 195 -7.10 -4.80 -4.71
CA LEU A 195 -7.74 -5.27 -3.48
C LEU A 195 -9.05 -6.02 -3.75
N ASP A 196 -9.78 -5.68 -4.81
CA ASP A 196 -11.02 -6.37 -5.14
C ASP A 196 -10.75 -7.79 -5.65
N ASP A 197 -9.60 -8.03 -6.26
CA ASP A 197 -9.18 -9.35 -6.74
C ASP A 197 -8.68 -10.24 -5.59
N THR A 198 -8.00 -9.66 -4.60
CA THR A 198 -7.24 -10.41 -3.57
C THR A 198 -7.99 -10.64 -2.26
N ARG A 199 -9.06 -9.87 -2.01
CA ARG A 199 -9.85 -9.99 -0.77
C ARG A 199 -10.66 -11.27 -0.73
N ASP A 200 -10.59 -11.94 0.41
CA ASP A 200 -11.44 -13.09 0.73
C ASP A 200 -12.28 -12.79 1.98
N PRO A 201 -13.55 -12.40 1.85
CA PRO A 201 -14.40 -12.01 2.99
C PRO A 201 -14.66 -13.10 4.04
N ASP A 202 -14.15 -14.32 3.86
CA ASP A 202 -14.26 -15.44 4.78
C ASP A 202 -15.72 -15.81 5.12
N PHE A 203 -16.44 -16.29 4.12
CA PHE A 203 -17.85 -16.65 4.26
C PHE A 203 -18.05 -17.92 5.11
N ALA A 204 -19.16 -17.95 5.86
CA ALA A 204 -19.60 -19.16 6.56
C ALA A 204 -19.98 -20.27 5.57
N PHE A 205 -19.66 -21.52 5.93
CA PHE A 205 -20.06 -22.73 5.20
C PHE A 205 -21.56 -23.05 5.36
#